data_AF-A0A845QFK4-F1
#
_entry.id   AF-A0A845QFK4-F1
#
_cell.length_a   1.000
_cell.length_b   1.000
_cell.length_c   1.000
_cell.angle_alpha   90.00
_cell.angle_beta   90.00
_cell.angle_gamma   90.00
#
_symmetry.space_group_name_H-M   'P 1'
#
loop_
_entity.id
_entity.type
_entity.pdbx_description
1 polymer ?
#
loop_
_entity_poly.entity_id
_entity_poly.type
_entity_poly.pdbx_seq_one_letter_code
_entity_poly.pdbx_strand_id
1 'polypeptide(L)'
;MKIKIHADKYHMTIPVPVSLAGVALKVIPNSAFDAMKESVPKEFEHLVSRKAIQFYYKMYREIMAEYPGLEIVHVESHDGAMVSIRL
;
A
#
# COMPACT_ATOMS: atom_id res chain seq x y z
N MET A 1 9.61 -4.82 -3.61
CA MET A 1 8.30 -4.41 -3.08
C MET A 1 7.62 -5.58 -2.39
N LYS A 2 7.07 -5.36 -1.20
CA LYS A 2 6.20 -6.32 -0.54
C LYS A 2 4.97 -5.57 -0.05
N ILE A 3 3.79 -5.95 -0.53
CA ILE A 3 2.54 -5.41 0.01
C ILE A 3 2.22 -6.26 1.23
N LYS A 4 2.33 -5.65 2.42
CA LYS A 4 1.90 -6.26 3.68
C LYS A 4 0.59 -5.62 4.09
N ILE A 5 -0.47 -6.42 4.14
CA ILE A 5 -1.76 -6.05 4.71
C ILE A 5 -1.89 -6.82 6.02
N HIS A 6 -2.02 -6.09 7.11
CA HIS A 6 -2.28 -6.65 8.43
C HIS A 6 -3.51 -5.93 9.00
N ALA A 7 -4.65 -6.61 8.94
CA ALA A 7 -5.91 -6.21 9.56
C ALA A 7 -6.49 -7.46 10.25
N ASP A 8 -7.31 -7.30 11.29
CA ASP A 8 -7.82 -8.37 12.19
C ASP A 8 -7.92 -9.78 11.60
N LYS A 9 -8.56 -9.95 10.44
CA LYS A 9 -8.75 -11.25 9.76
C LYS A 9 -7.93 -11.43 8.48
N TYR A 10 -7.15 -10.44 8.09
CA TYR A 10 -6.42 -10.39 6.83
C TYR A 10 -4.93 -10.20 7.09
N HIS A 11 -4.18 -11.29 6.99
CA HIS A 11 -2.72 -11.28 7.00
C HIS A 11 -2.21 -11.68 5.63
N MET A 12 -1.85 -10.69 4.81
CA MET A 12 -1.39 -10.92 3.44
C MET A 12 -0.02 -10.29 3.24
N THR A 13 0.94 -11.09 2.76
CA THR A 13 2.24 -10.59 2.30
C THR A 13 2.44 -11.02 0.85
N ILE A 14 2.36 -10.07 -0.07
CA ILE A 14 2.63 -10.33 -1.49
C ILE A 14 4.01 -9.75 -1.83
N PRO A 15 5.02 -10.58 -2.14
CA PRO A 15 6.24 -10.10 -2.77
C PRO A 15 5.90 -9.70 -4.22
N VAL A 16 6.09 -8.42 -4.53
CA VAL A 16 5.80 -7.87 -5.85
C VAL A 16 7.12 -7.34 -6.44
N PRO A 17 7.56 -7.84 -7.60
CA PRO A 17 8.61 -7.19 -8.35
C PRO A 17 8.21 -5.75 -8.68
N VAL A 18 9.10 -4.76 -8.53
CA VAL A 18 8.79 -3.35 -8.81
C VAL A 18 8.24 -3.18 -10.22
N SER A 19 8.72 -3.97 -11.18
CA SER A 19 8.22 -4.04 -12.56
C SER A 19 6.75 -4.48 -12.67
N LEU A 20 6.27 -5.31 -11.75
CA LEU A 20 4.92 -5.89 -11.72
C LEU A 20 3.96 -5.19 -10.74
N ALA A 21 4.43 -4.21 -9.98
CA ALA A 21 3.59 -3.46 -9.03
C ALA A 21 2.38 -2.78 -9.68
N GLY A 22 2.55 -2.23 -10.88
CA GLY A 22 1.42 -1.71 -11.66
C GLY A 22 0.39 -2.79 -12.04
N VAL A 23 0.79 -4.05 -12.18
CA VAL A 23 -0.10 -5.19 -12.45
C VAL A 23 -0.75 -5.67 -11.15
N ALA A 24 0.02 -5.79 -10.06
CA ALA A 24 -0.50 -6.14 -8.74
C ALA A 24 -1.61 -5.18 -8.29
N LEU A 25 -1.42 -3.87 -8.49
CA LEU A 25 -2.43 -2.85 -8.16
C LEU A 25 -3.74 -2.98 -8.97
N LYS A 26 -3.70 -3.60 -10.16
CA LYS A 26 -4.90 -3.84 -10.98
C LYS A 26 -5.73 -5.01 -10.48
N VAL A 27 -5.10 -6.00 -9.85
CA VAL A 27 -5.76 -7.24 -9.39
C VAL A 27 -6.26 -7.15 -7.94
N ILE A 28 -5.81 -6.15 -7.17
CA ILE A 28 -6.32 -5.91 -5.82
C ILE A 28 -7.78 -5.41 -5.92
N PRO A 29 -8.76 -6.08 -5.29
CA PRO A 29 -10.17 -5.68 -5.34
C PRO A 29 -10.40 -4.36 -4.60
N ASN A 30 -11.42 -3.60 -5.00
CA ASN A 30 -11.75 -2.32 -4.37
C ASN A 30 -12.06 -2.48 -2.87
N SER A 31 -12.68 -3.59 -2.48
CA SER A 31 -12.98 -3.93 -1.08
C SER A 31 -11.73 -3.97 -0.18
N ALA A 32 -10.56 -4.32 -0.73
CA ALA A 32 -9.32 -4.28 0.04
C ALA A 32 -8.90 -2.83 0.33
N PHE A 33 -9.12 -1.89 -0.60
CA PHE A 33 -8.86 -0.47 -0.35
C PHE A 33 -9.87 0.11 0.63
N ASP A 34 -11.13 -0.33 0.58
CA ASP A 34 -12.14 0.11 1.55
C ASP A 34 -11.80 -0.38 2.97
N ALA A 35 -11.36 -1.63 3.12
CA ALA A 35 -10.85 -2.12 4.40
C ALA A 35 -9.60 -1.37 4.88
N MET A 36 -8.70 -0.99 3.96
CA MET A 36 -7.51 -0.18 4.31
C MET A 36 -7.90 1.24 4.76
N LYS A 37 -8.98 1.83 4.24
CA LYS A 37 -9.46 3.16 4.68
C LYS A 37 -9.91 3.16 6.13
N GLU A 38 -10.51 2.06 6.60
CA GLU A 38 -10.93 1.92 8.00
C GLU A 38 -9.75 2.01 8.99
N SER A 39 -8.52 1.74 8.52
CA SER A 39 -7.30 1.75 9.31
C SER A 39 -6.51 3.08 9.25
N VAL A 40 -7.02 4.11 8.56
CA VAL A 40 -6.35 5.42 8.45
C VAL A 40 -7.27 6.55 8.94
N PRO A 41 -6.70 7.65 9.48
CA PRO A 41 -7.49 8.83 9.83
C PRO A 41 -8.30 9.36 8.65
N LYS A 42 -9.49 9.91 8.93
CA LYS A 42 -10.46 10.38 7.92
C LYS A 42 -9.85 11.36 6.92
N GLU A 43 -8.95 12.23 7.36
CA GLU A 43 -8.28 13.18 6.47
C GLU A 43 -7.39 12.50 5.42
N PHE A 44 -6.96 11.26 5.63
CA PHE A 44 -6.07 10.51 4.74
C PHE A 44 -6.77 9.43 3.90
N GLU A 45 -8.06 9.18 4.10
CA GLU A 45 -8.81 8.17 3.34
C GLU A 45 -8.71 8.36 1.82
N HIS A 46 -8.64 9.62 1.36
CA HIS A 46 -8.52 9.97 -0.05
C HIS A 46 -7.19 9.48 -0.70
N LEU A 47 -6.16 9.26 0.13
CA LEU A 47 -4.86 8.72 -0.29
C LEU A 47 -4.89 7.19 -0.44
N VAL A 48 -5.87 6.52 0.20
CA VAL A 48 -6.04 5.07 0.20
C VAL A 48 -7.05 4.67 -0.88
N SER A 49 -6.60 4.77 -2.13
CA SER A 49 -7.36 4.28 -3.28
C SER A 49 -6.45 3.67 -4.33
N ARG A 50 -7.00 2.78 -5.16
CA ARG A 50 -6.25 2.23 -6.31
C ARG A 50 -5.65 3.34 -7.16
N LYS A 51 -6.42 4.41 -7.40
CA LYS A 51 -6.00 5.54 -8.26
C LYS A 51 -4.87 6.33 -7.63
N ALA A 52 -4.98 6.66 -6.34
CA ALA A 52 -3.94 7.37 -5.61
C ALA A 52 -2.63 6.55 -5.55
N ILE A 53 -2.73 5.27 -5.19
CA ILE A 53 -1.56 4.39 -5.09
C ILE A 53 -0.92 4.16 -6.47
N GLN A 54 -1.71 4.03 -7.55
CA GLN A 54 -1.16 3.98 -8.91
C GLN A 54 -0.47 5.29 -9.33
N PHE A 55 -1.00 6.44 -8.92
CA PHE A 55 -0.41 7.73 -9.20
C PHE A 55 0.97 7.84 -8.53
N TYR A 56 1.05 7.54 -7.23
CA TYR A 56 2.32 7.53 -6.50
C TYR A 56 3.30 6.51 -7.06
N TYR A 57 2.83 5.31 -7.40
CA TYR A 57 3.67 4.31 -8.05
C TYR A 57 4.29 4.83 -9.35
N LYS A 58 3.51 5.49 -10.21
CA LYS A 58 4.03 6.05 -11.47
C LYS A 58 5.02 7.18 -11.24
N MET A 59 4.72 8.10 -10.32
CA MET A 59 5.59 9.24 -10.04
C MET A 59 6.94 8.83 -9.48
N TYR A 60 6.97 7.80 -8.64
CA TYR A 60 8.18 7.43 -7.92
C TYR A 60 8.89 6.21 -8.50
N ARG A 61 8.38 5.60 -9.59
CA ARG A 61 8.87 4.32 -10.15
C ARG A 61 10.39 4.23 -10.31
N GLU A 62 11.00 5.30 -10.80
CA GLU A 62 12.45 5.37 -11.03
C GLU A 62 13.21 5.42 -9.71
N ILE A 63 12.74 6.25 -8.76
CA ILE A 63 13.25 6.27 -7.38
C ILE A 63 13.07 4.90 -6.70
N MET A 64 11.99 4.15 -7.01
CA MET A 64 11.80 2.80 -6.48
C MET A 64 12.82 1.79 -7.00
N ALA A 65 13.36 2.00 -8.20
CA ALA A 65 14.41 1.15 -8.76
C ALA A 65 15.77 1.43 -8.08
N GLU A 66 15.98 2.66 -7.64
CA GLU A 66 17.23 3.11 -7.00
C GLU A 66 17.28 2.83 -5.48
N TYR A 67 16.13 2.80 -4.79
CA TYR A 67 16.06 2.65 -3.33
C TYR A 67 15.20 1.45 -2.90
N PRO A 68 15.71 0.21 -3.01
CA PRO A 68 15.01 -0.99 -2.56
C PRO A 68 14.84 -0.98 -1.03
N GLY A 69 13.60 -1.16 -0.56
CA GLY A 69 13.23 -1.16 0.86
C GLY A 69 12.61 0.13 1.38
N LEU A 70 12.45 1.15 0.53
CA LEU A 70 11.93 2.47 0.93
C LEU A 70 10.48 2.38 1.45
N GLU A 71 10.25 2.81 2.68
CA GLU A 71 8.92 2.93 3.27
C GLU A 71 8.29 4.26 2.85
N ILE A 72 7.28 4.22 1.98
CA ILE A 72 6.63 5.43 1.46
C ILE A 72 5.32 5.77 2.18
N VAL A 73 4.73 4.79 2.87
CA VAL A 73 3.58 5.01 3.74
C VAL A 73 3.80 4.17 4.98
N HIS A 74 3.67 4.80 6.14
CA HIS A 74 3.65 4.14 7.43
C HIS A 74 2.56 4.80 8.27
N VAL A 75 1.49 4.07 8.53
CA VAL A 75 0.42 4.48 9.46
C VAL A 75 0.33 3.40 10.51
N GLU A 76 0.46 3.79 11.77
CA GLU A 76 0.34 2.91 12.93
C GLU A 76 -0.72 3.50 13.87
N SER A 77 -1.68 2.67 14.26
CA SER A 77 -2.76 3.01 15.18
C SER A 77 -2.37 2.62 16.62
N HIS A 78 -3.04 3.25 17.59
CA HIS A 78 -2.80 3.04 19.02
C HIS A 78 -3.13 1.61 19.51
N ASP A 79 -3.88 0.85 18.71
CA ASP A 79 -4.21 -0.57 18.93
C ASP A 79 -3.25 -1.55 18.24
N GLY A 80 -2.23 -1.04 17.56
CA GLY A 80 -1.22 -1.85 16.86
C GLY A 80 -1.57 -2.21 15.42
N ALA A 81 -2.68 -1.72 14.86
CA ALA A 81 -2.95 -1.84 13.44
C ALA A 81 -1.95 -1.01 12.62
N MET A 82 -1.35 -1.60 11.58
CA MET A 82 -0.31 -0.94 10.80
C MET A 82 -0.54 -1.12 9.29
N VAL A 83 -0.53 0.01 8.57
CA VAL A 83 -0.41 0.06 7.11
C VAL A 83 1.00 0.54 6.76
N SER A 84 1.83 -0.39 6.28
CA SER A 84 3.17 -0.09 5.78
C SER A 84 3.28 -0.44 4.31
N ILE A 85 3.59 0.57 3.49
CA ILE A 85 3.93 0.39 2.08
C ILE A 85 5.44 0.57 1.96
N ARG A 86 6.16 -0.56 1.99
CA ARG A 86 7.58 -0.65 1.67
C ARG A 86 7.80 -1.11 0.23
N LEU A 87 8.54 -0.30 -0.53
CA LEU A 87 8.90 -0.50 -1.93
C LEU A 87 10.10 -1.43 -2.09
#